data_AF-A0A1E5G3S6-F1
#
_entry.id   AF-A0A1E5G3S6-F1
#
_cell.length_a   1.000
_cell.length_b   1.000
_cell.length_c   1.000
_cell.angle_alpha   90.00
_cell.angle_beta   90.00
_cell.angle_gamma   90.00
#
_symmetry.space_group_name_H-M   'P 1'
#
loop_
_entity.id
_entity.type
_entity.pdbx_description
1 polymer ?
#
loop_
_entity_poly.entity_id
_entity_poly.type
_entity_poly.pdbx_seq_one_letter_code
_entity_poly.pdbx_strand_id
1 'polypeptide(L)'
;MSEAINNVTEVADRLIDLTDIVEDGFEQINVLVIQHRFDEAILLLQDVVNAVSTMQKAVNPLLDSFQSAQLAPVTKNLMESIAGFVSLYQEDKKDEIADYISSKIIPCYNDWKEQVKNNLKPRRTN
;
A
#
# COMPACT_ATOMS: atom_id res chain seq x y z
N MET A 1 0.44 -1.45 -32.72
CA MET A 1 -0.25 -0.54 -31.76
C MET A 1 -1.22 -1.27 -30.84
N SER A 2 -2.03 -2.23 -31.33
CA SER A 2 -2.99 -2.99 -30.49
C SER A 2 -2.37 -3.84 -29.37
N GLU A 3 -1.16 -4.37 -29.56
CA GLU A 3 -0.55 -5.33 -28.62
C GLU A 3 0.09 -4.66 -27.40
N ALA A 4 0.69 -3.46 -27.60
CA ALA A 4 1.29 -2.69 -26.52
C ALA A 4 0.26 -2.11 -25.54
N ILE A 5 -0.91 -1.71 -26.05
CA ILE A 5 -2.01 -1.21 -25.21
C ILE A 5 -2.60 -2.34 -24.36
N ASN A 6 -2.79 -3.54 -24.92
CA ASN A 6 -3.29 -4.70 -24.18
C ASN A 6 -2.35 -5.11 -23.04
N ASN A 7 -1.04 -5.09 -23.27
CA ASN A 7 -0.04 -5.43 -22.24
C ASN A 7 -0.03 -4.41 -21.09
N VAL A 8 -0.16 -3.12 -21.41
CA VAL A 8 -0.22 -2.04 -20.40
C VAL A 8 -1.46 -2.16 -19.51
N THR A 9 -2.62 -2.49 -20.09
CA THR A 9 -3.85 -2.72 -19.31
C THR A 9 -3.74 -3.96 -18.42
N GLU A 10 -3.16 -5.06 -18.93
CA GLU A 10 -2.96 -6.28 -18.12
C GLU A 10 -2.04 -6.05 -16.92
N VAL A 11 -0.94 -5.28 -17.10
CA VAL A 11 -0.05 -4.91 -16.00
C VAL A 11 -0.77 -4.02 -14.98
N ALA A 12 -1.59 -3.07 -15.44
CA ALA A 12 -2.39 -2.22 -14.56
C ALA A 12 -3.39 -3.02 -13.71
N ASP A 13 -4.11 -3.97 -14.31
CA ASP A 13 -5.05 -4.84 -13.61
C ASP A 13 -4.35 -5.70 -12.55
N ARG A 14 -3.19 -6.30 -12.90
CA ARG A 14 -2.39 -7.05 -11.92
C ARG A 14 -1.89 -6.20 -10.77
N LEU A 15 -1.51 -4.94 -11.02
CA LEU A 15 -1.09 -4.01 -9.97
C LEU A 15 -2.26 -3.66 -9.05
N ILE A 16 -3.48 -3.52 -9.61
CA ILE A 16 -4.71 -3.32 -8.83
C ILE A 16 -4.98 -4.54 -7.95
N ASP A 17 -4.88 -5.75 -8.46
CA ASP A 17 -5.10 -6.98 -7.68
C ASP A 17 -4.07 -7.11 -6.54
N LEU A 18 -2.80 -6.74 -6.80
CA LEU A 18 -1.76 -6.72 -5.78
C LEU A 18 -2.06 -5.75 -4.63
N THR A 19 -2.83 -4.68 -4.87
CA THR A 19 -3.27 -3.79 -3.78
C THR A 19 -4.27 -4.45 -2.84
N ASP A 20 -5.01 -5.46 -3.28
CA ASP A 20 -5.91 -6.20 -2.39
C ASP A 20 -5.10 -7.18 -1.52
N ILE A 21 -4.10 -7.85 -2.08
CA ILE A 21 -3.21 -8.76 -1.31
C ILE A 21 -2.41 -8.01 -0.23
N VAL A 22 -1.97 -6.78 -0.53
CA VAL A 22 -1.23 -5.97 0.43
C VAL A 22 -2.14 -5.40 1.52
N GLU A 23 -3.42 -5.14 1.22
CA GLU A 23 -4.44 -4.83 2.22
C GLU A 23 -4.57 -5.97 3.25
N ASP A 24 -4.74 -7.20 2.76
CA ASP A 24 -4.80 -8.41 3.60
C ASP A 24 -3.56 -8.52 4.50
N GLY A 25 -2.39 -8.12 3.98
CA GLY A 25 -1.15 -8.04 4.74
C GLY A 25 -1.26 -7.09 5.93
N PHE A 26 -1.77 -5.87 5.74
CA PHE A 26 -1.99 -4.92 6.84
C PHE A 26 -3.05 -5.39 7.84
N GLU A 27 -4.13 -6.02 7.37
CA GLU A 27 -5.14 -6.62 8.24
C GLU A 27 -4.54 -7.74 9.09
N GLN A 28 -3.71 -8.60 8.51
CA GLN A 28 -3.03 -9.67 9.23
C GLN A 28 -2.03 -9.14 10.25
N ILE A 29 -1.31 -8.05 9.96
CA ILE A 29 -0.45 -7.36 10.95
C ILE A 29 -1.30 -6.90 12.14
N ASN A 30 -2.49 -6.34 11.90
CA ASN A 30 -3.39 -5.93 12.99
C ASN A 30 -3.83 -7.13 13.85
N VAL A 31 -4.17 -8.26 13.23
CA VAL A 31 -4.48 -9.51 13.95
C VAL A 31 -3.31 -9.96 14.83
N LEU A 32 -2.08 -9.95 14.30
CA LEU A 32 -0.88 -10.34 15.05
C LEU A 32 -0.63 -9.40 16.24
N VAL A 33 -0.82 -8.09 16.06
CA VAL A 33 -0.70 -7.09 17.12
C VAL A 33 -1.72 -7.33 18.23
N ILE A 34 -2.99 -7.58 17.89
CA ILE A 34 -4.06 -7.91 18.87
C ILE A 34 -3.73 -9.20 19.64
N GLN A 35 -3.04 -10.15 18.99
CA GLN A 35 -2.57 -11.39 19.61
C GLN A 35 -1.27 -11.22 20.42
N HIS A 36 -0.76 -10.00 20.56
CA HIS A 36 0.53 -9.67 21.19
C HIS A 36 1.75 -10.34 20.50
N ARG A 37 1.62 -10.74 19.23
CA ARG A 37 2.68 -11.35 18.41
C ARG A 37 3.44 -10.28 17.64
N PHE A 38 4.02 -9.33 18.36
CA PHE A 38 4.62 -8.12 17.79
C PHE A 38 5.81 -8.40 16.87
N ASP A 39 6.67 -9.36 17.21
CA ASP A 39 7.84 -9.70 16.40
C ASP A 39 7.43 -10.24 15.02
N GLU A 40 6.39 -11.08 14.99
CA GLU A 40 5.82 -11.60 13.75
C GLU A 40 5.12 -10.50 12.95
N ALA A 41 4.44 -9.57 13.63
CA ALA A 41 3.83 -8.41 13.00
C ALA A 41 4.89 -7.51 12.32
N ILE A 42 6.05 -7.32 12.96
CA ILE A 42 7.17 -6.54 12.42
C ILE A 42 7.81 -7.24 11.22
N LEU A 43 7.98 -8.56 11.27
CA LEU A 43 8.49 -9.33 10.13
C LEU A 43 7.55 -9.20 8.93
N LEU A 44 6.24 -9.39 9.12
CA LEU A 44 5.26 -9.24 8.05
C LEU A 44 5.19 -7.80 7.52
N LEU A 45 5.34 -6.80 8.39
CA LEU A 45 5.38 -5.40 7.99
C LEU A 45 6.53 -5.11 7.02
N GLN A 46 7.69 -5.74 7.19
CA GLN A 46 8.82 -5.58 6.27
C GLN A 46 8.46 -6.08 4.86
N ASP A 47 7.81 -7.23 4.76
CA ASP A 47 7.37 -7.80 3.48
C ASP A 47 6.32 -6.90 2.81
N VAL A 48 5.35 -6.42 3.58
CA VAL A 48 4.30 -5.51 3.13
C VAL A 48 4.88 -4.18 2.63
N VAL A 49 5.83 -3.58 3.35
CA VAL A 49 6.53 -2.35 2.92
C VAL A 49 7.30 -2.56 1.62
N ASN A 50 8.00 -3.69 1.50
CA ASN A 50 8.72 -4.05 0.29
C ASN A 50 7.78 -4.22 -0.91
N ALA A 51 6.60 -4.81 -0.70
CA ALA A 51 5.57 -4.94 -1.71
C ALA A 51 5.06 -3.55 -2.17
N VAL A 52 4.73 -2.65 -1.23
CA VAL A 52 4.31 -1.26 -1.56
C VAL A 52 5.38 -0.52 -2.35
N SER A 53 6.65 -0.60 -1.92
CA SER A 53 7.77 0.03 -2.61
C SER A 53 7.97 -0.51 -4.03
N THR A 54 7.83 -1.83 -4.21
CA THR A 54 7.93 -2.49 -5.51
C THR A 54 6.77 -2.09 -6.43
N MET A 55 5.53 -2.08 -5.90
CA MET A 55 4.36 -1.62 -6.63
C MET A 55 4.51 -0.16 -7.05
N GLN A 56 4.95 0.74 -6.15
CA GLN A 56 5.15 2.15 -6.49
C GLN A 56 6.09 2.33 -7.68
N LYS A 57 7.19 1.58 -7.74
CA LYS A 57 8.14 1.62 -8.86
C LYS A 57 7.52 1.11 -10.16
N ALA A 58 6.62 0.13 -10.09
CA ALA A 58 5.91 -0.40 -11.26
C ALA A 58 4.76 0.54 -11.72
N VAL A 59 4.12 1.24 -10.79
CA VAL A 59 3.02 2.16 -11.08
C VAL A 59 3.51 3.47 -11.70
N ASN A 60 4.64 4.02 -11.25
CA ASN A 60 5.16 5.32 -11.71
C ASN A 60 5.25 5.46 -13.25
N PRO A 61 5.86 4.52 -14.00
CA PRO A 61 5.93 4.62 -15.46
C PRO A 61 4.55 4.62 -16.14
N LEU A 62 3.56 3.96 -15.53
CA LEU A 62 2.19 3.93 -16.04
C LEU A 62 1.50 5.28 -15.82
N LEU A 63 1.71 5.91 -14.66
CA LEU A 63 1.19 7.24 -14.37
C LEU A 63 1.72 8.28 -15.36
N ASP A 64 3.02 8.22 -15.67
CA ASP A 64 3.66 9.09 -16.66
C ASP A 64 3.05 8.88 -18.05
N SER A 65 2.81 7.61 -18.42
CA SER A 65 2.19 7.23 -19.69
C SER A 65 0.73 7.69 -19.80
N PHE A 66 0.01 7.70 -18.68
CA PHE A 66 -1.40 8.12 -18.60
C PHE A 66 -1.59 9.59 -18.26
N GLN A 67 -0.52 10.38 -18.10
CA GLN A 67 -0.56 11.78 -17.65
C GLN A 67 -1.43 11.96 -16.40
N SER A 68 -1.34 11.00 -15.48
CA SER A 68 -2.19 10.89 -14.29
C SER A 68 -1.55 11.54 -13.06
N ALA A 69 -2.31 11.66 -11.98
CA ALA A 69 -1.86 12.35 -10.77
C ALA A 69 -0.71 11.57 -10.09
N GLN A 70 0.18 12.31 -9.41
CA GLN A 70 1.30 11.71 -8.68
C GLN A 70 0.83 11.07 -7.38
N LEU A 71 1.30 9.84 -7.12
CA LEU A 71 1.07 9.15 -5.85
C LEU A 71 2.01 9.61 -4.72
N ALA A 72 3.03 10.40 -5.02
CA ALA A 72 4.06 10.78 -4.06
C ALA A 72 3.54 11.29 -2.69
N PRO A 73 2.48 12.12 -2.62
CA PRO A 73 1.94 12.59 -1.34
C PRO A 73 1.34 11.45 -0.50
N VAL A 74 0.50 10.60 -1.09
CA VAL A 74 -0.16 9.50 -0.38
C VAL A 74 0.83 8.38 -0.02
N THR A 75 1.82 8.13 -0.88
CA THR A 75 2.92 7.20 -0.57
C THR A 75 3.75 7.71 0.60
N LYS A 76 4.07 9.01 0.63
CA LYS A 76 4.81 9.61 1.75
C LYS A 76 4.02 9.47 3.06
N ASN A 77 2.73 9.79 3.05
CA ASN A 77 1.87 9.68 4.23
C ASN A 77 1.81 8.24 4.76
N LEU A 78 1.68 7.25 3.86
CA LEU A 78 1.74 5.83 4.24
C LEU A 78 3.09 5.47 4.88
N MET A 79 4.21 5.86 4.27
CA MET A 79 5.54 5.56 4.80
C MET A 79 5.81 6.23 6.16
N GLU A 80 5.33 7.45 6.36
CA GLU A 80 5.40 8.15 7.65
C GLU A 80 4.56 7.45 8.72
N SER A 81 3.36 6.96 8.38
CA SER A 81 2.56 6.17 9.31
C SER A 81 3.25 4.85 9.70
N ILE A 82 3.85 4.16 8.74
CA ILE A 82 4.59 2.92 9.01
C ILE A 82 5.81 3.20 9.90
N ALA A 83 6.53 4.29 9.66
CA ALA A 83 7.63 4.70 10.51
C ALA A 83 7.17 4.94 11.96
N GLY A 84 6.02 5.57 12.15
CA GLY A 84 5.42 5.76 13.47
C GLY A 84 5.11 4.44 14.19
N PHE A 85 4.58 3.44 13.48
CA PHE A 85 4.37 2.10 14.04
C PHE A 85 5.68 1.45 14.50
N VAL A 86 6.73 1.54 13.69
CA VAL A 86 8.05 0.99 14.05
C VAL A 86 8.63 1.71 15.27
N SER A 87 8.46 3.03 15.38
CA SER A 87 8.89 3.79 16.56
C SER A 87 8.14 3.35 17.83
N LEU A 88 6.82 3.14 17.77
CA LEU A 88 6.05 2.64 18.90
C LEU A 88 6.53 1.26 19.37
N TYR A 89 6.84 0.37 18.43
CA TYR A 89 7.42 -0.95 18.73
C TYR A 89 8.80 -0.83 19.40
N GLN A 90 9.68 0.04 18.89
CA GLN A 90 11.02 0.27 19.45
C GLN A 90 11.00 0.91 20.84
N GLU A 91 10.00 1.75 21.13
CA GLU A 91 9.79 2.40 22.43
C GLU A 91 9.04 1.51 23.45
N ASP A 92 8.74 0.26 23.09
CA ASP A 92 7.96 -0.70 23.90
C ASP A 92 6.55 -0.20 24.28
N LYS A 93 5.99 0.72 23.48
CA LYS A 93 4.63 1.28 23.66
C LYS A 93 3.56 0.37 23.05
N LYS A 94 3.61 -0.91 23.41
CA LYS A 94 2.80 -1.98 22.82
C LYS A 94 1.29 -1.74 22.90
N ASP A 95 0.84 -1.08 23.96
CA ASP A 95 -0.57 -0.76 24.18
C ASP A 95 -1.10 0.26 23.15
N GLU A 96 -0.23 1.07 22.55
CA GLU A 96 -0.60 2.08 21.53
C GLU A 96 -0.60 1.49 20.11
N ILE A 97 0.08 0.35 19.89
CA ILE A 97 0.32 -0.22 18.55
C ILE A 97 -0.98 -0.71 17.90
N ALA A 98 -1.87 -1.33 18.67
CA ALA A 98 -3.15 -1.88 18.16
C ALA A 98 -4.08 -0.78 17.63
N ASP A 99 -4.20 0.32 18.37
CA ASP A 99 -4.99 1.47 17.93
C ASP A 99 -4.30 2.20 16.78
N TYR A 100 -2.97 2.25 16.77
CA TYR A 100 -2.23 2.93 15.72
C TYR A 100 -2.41 2.29 14.34
N ILE A 101 -2.32 0.96 14.24
CA ILE A 101 -2.47 0.29 12.93
C ILE A 101 -3.87 0.47 12.35
N SER A 102 -4.92 0.33 13.18
CA SER A 102 -6.31 0.44 12.74
C SER A 102 -6.74 1.88 12.45
N SER A 103 -6.23 2.87 13.21
CA SER A 103 -6.63 4.27 13.06
C SER A 103 -5.73 5.09 12.13
N LYS A 104 -4.52 4.61 11.79
CA LYS A 104 -3.57 5.32 10.94
C LYS A 104 -3.14 4.53 9.72
N ILE A 105 -2.51 3.38 9.90
CA ILE A 105 -1.86 2.67 8.78
C ILE A 105 -2.90 2.18 7.77
N ILE A 106 -3.93 1.45 8.23
CA ILE A 106 -4.97 0.90 7.34
C ILE A 106 -5.68 2.04 6.57
N PRO A 107 -6.14 3.13 7.21
CA PRO A 107 -6.69 4.27 6.48
C PRO A 107 -5.73 4.90 5.46
N CYS A 108 -4.47 5.10 5.82
CA CYS A 108 -3.45 5.64 4.89
C CYS A 108 -3.22 4.70 3.71
N TYR A 109 -3.23 3.39 3.95
CA TYR A 109 -3.10 2.39 2.90
C TYR A 109 -4.30 2.40 1.95
N ASN A 110 -5.51 2.50 2.48
CA ASN A 110 -6.73 2.53 1.70
C ASN A 110 -6.80 3.76 0.78
N ASP A 111 -6.36 4.93 1.27
CA ASP A 111 -6.23 6.13 0.44
C ASP A 111 -5.19 5.91 -0.68
N TRP A 112 -4.01 5.38 -0.35
CA TRP A 112 -2.99 5.06 -1.36
C TRP A 112 -3.51 4.09 -2.43
N LYS A 113 -4.20 3.02 -2.01
CA LYS A 113 -4.83 2.01 -2.85
C LYS A 113 -5.88 2.63 -3.76
N GLU A 114 -6.74 3.49 -3.23
CA GLU A 114 -7.76 4.18 -4.02
C GLU A 114 -7.11 5.07 -5.08
N GLN A 115 -6.05 5.81 -4.74
CA GLN A 115 -5.33 6.61 -5.72
C GLN A 115 -4.71 5.73 -6.81
N VAL A 116 -4.10 4.58 -6.48
CA VAL A 116 -3.60 3.63 -7.50
C VAL A 116 -4.72 3.18 -8.42
N LYS A 117 -5.86 2.72 -7.87
CA LYS A 117 -7.01 2.25 -8.66
C LYS A 117 -7.58 3.36 -9.54
N ASN A 118 -7.68 4.59 -9.04
CA ASN A 118 -8.24 5.71 -9.78
C ASN A 118 -7.34 6.20 -10.91
N ASN A 119 -6.01 6.13 -10.73
CA ASN A 119 -5.07 6.54 -11.76
C ASN A 119 -4.77 5.44 -12.81
N LEU A 120 -4.94 4.16 -12.45
CA LEU A 120 -4.70 3.04 -13.36
C LEU A 120 -5.96 2.54 -14.08
N LYS A 121 -7.16 2.81 -13.58
CA LYS A 121 -8.40 2.48 -14.31
C LYS A 121 -8.45 3.24 -15.63
N PRO A 122 -8.62 2.56 -16.77
CA PRO A 122 -8.79 3.25 -18.04
C PRO A 122 -10.03 4.16 -17.96
N ARG A 123 -9.84 5.47 -18.19
CA ARG A 123 -10.96 6.40 -18.34
C ARG A 123 -11.76 5.94 -19.55
N ARG A 124 -12.92 5.31 -19.32
CA ARG A 124 -13.90 5.08 -20.37
C ARG A 124 -14.40 6.44 -20.84
N THR A 125 -13.82 6.97 -21.91
CA THR A 125 -14.44 8.04 -22.70
C THR A 125 -15.67 7.43 -23.36
N ASN A 126 -16.85 7.79 -22.84
CA ASN A 126 -18.11 7.66 -23.58
C ASN A 126 -18.10 8.59 -24.80
#